data_AF-A0A519YPD3-F1
#
_entry.id   AF-A0A519YPD3-F1
#
_cell.length_a   1.000
_cell.length_b   1.000
_cell.length_c   1.000
_cell.angle_alpha   90.00
_cell.angle_beta   90.00
_cell.angle_gamma   90.00
#
_symmetry.space_group_name_H-M   'P 1'
#
loop_
_entity.id
_entity.type
_entity.pdbx_description
1 polymer ?
#
loop_
_entity_poly.entity_id
_entity_poly.type
_entity_poly.pdbx_seq_one_letter_code
_entity_poly.pdbx_strand_id
1 'polypeptide(L)'
;MNLVLQKPGSSNCGQCCVAMIAGLTRKQSCKKFGTKGVTTTKSVSRVLKKLGYQVNERLVSFRKESSLPDTCMLRLRFPKEVQRTGHWVVYHNGLIYCPSLGIYSYTELSTRDGVKCTSYLGFTAK
;
A
#
# COMPACT_ATOMS: atom_id res chain seq x y z
N MET A 1 -10.76 8.97 0.67
CA MET A 1 -9.84 8.36 -0.32
C MET A 1 -10.65 7.49 -1.29
N ASN A 2 -10.30 7.47 -2.59
CA ASN A 2 -10.99 6.64 -3.60
C ASN A 2 -10.21 5.36 -3.90
N LEU A 3 -10.89 4.22 -3.98
CA LEU A 3 -10.27 2.95 -4.34
C LEU A 3 -9.83 2.93 -5.82
N VAL A 4 -8.60 2.50 -6.06
CA VAL A 4 -8.08 2.24 -7.41
C VAL A 4 -7.78 0.75 -7.54
N LEU A 5 -8.59 0.07 -8.33
CA LEU A 5 -8.46 -1.38 -8.57
C LEU A 5 -7.31 -1.69 -9.52
N GLN A 6 -6.56 -2.75 -9.19
CA GLN A 6 -5.62 -3.34 -10.13
C GLN A 6 -6.35 -4.21 -11.17
N LYS A 7 -5.74 -4.40 -12.34
CA LYS A 7 -6.26 -5.36 -13.32
C LYS A 7 -6.04 -6.79 -12.81
N PRO A 8 -6.97 -7.74 -13.06
CA PRO A 8 -6.73 -9.15 -12.82
C PRO A 8 -5.43 -9.62 -13.47
N GLY A 9 -4.64 -10.43 -12.74
CA GLY A 9 -3.33 -10.92 -13.21
C GLY A 9 -2.21 -9.89 -13.28
N SER A 10 -2.43 -8.64 -12.86
CA SER A 10 -1.37 -7.61 -12.85
C SER A 10 -0.66 -7.50 -11.50
N SER A 11 0.58 -7.02 -11.51
CA SER A 11 1.41 -6.88 -10.30
C SER A 11 1.59 -5.43 -9.85
N ASN A 12 0.60 -4.57 -10.09
CA ASN A 12 0.71 -3.11 -9.89
C ASN A 12 0.05 -2.62 -8.58
N CYS A 13 -0.08 -3.48 -7.56
CA CYS A 13 -0.69 -3.14 -6.26
C CYS A 13 -0.11 -1.85 -5.65
N GLY A 14 1.23 -1.72 -5.56
CA GLY A 14 1.87 -0.52 -5.00
C GLY A 14 1.68 0.73 -5.88
N GLN A 15 1.56 0.58 -7.20
CA GLN A 15 1.26 1.70 -8.08
C GLN A 15 -0.19 2.18 -7.89
N CYS A 16 -1.13 1.25 -7.71
CA CYS A 16 -2.51 1.58 -7.36
C CYS A 16 -2.58 2.25 -5.98
N CYS A 17 -1.81 1.79 -4.99
CA CYS A 17 -1.72 2.46 -3.69
C CYS A 17 -1.28 3.91 -3.80
N VAL A 18 -0.21 4.18 -4.56
CA VAL A 18 0.22 5.57 -4.81
C VAL A 18 -0.84 6.38 -5.55
N ALA A 19 -1.60 5.74 -6.46
CA ALA A 19 -2.70 6.40 -7.13
C ALA A 19 -3.79 6.87 -6.15
N MET A 20 -4.15 6.01 -5.19
CA MET A 20 -5.13 6.32 -4.14
C MET A 20 -4.65 7.45 -3.22
N ILE A 21 -3.37 7.41 -2.83
CA ILE A 21 -2.75 8.41 -1.95
C ILE A 21 -2.70 9.79 -2.60
N ALA A 22 -2.30 9.84 -3.87
CA ALA A 22 -2.07 11.10 -4.59
C ALA A 22 -3.28 11.58 -5.42
N GLY A 23 -4.44 10.94 -5.29
CA GLY A 23 -5.64 11.30 -6.06
C GLY A 23 -5.47 11.14 -7.58
N LEU A 24 -4.63 10.20 -8.02
CA LEU A 24 -4.34 9.96 -9.43
C LEU A 24 -5.14 8.79 -9.99
N THR A 25 -5.29 8.76 -11.31
CA THR A 25 -5.73 7.54 -12.00
C THR A 25 -4.62 6.48 -12.00
N ARG A 26 -4.99 5.21 -12.13
CA ARG A 26 -4.03 4.09 -12.30
C ARG A 26 -3.01 4.37 -13.41
N LYS A 27 -3.45 4.88 -14.56
CA LYS A 27 -2.59 5.17 -15.73
C LYS A 27 -1.59 6.29 -15.41
N GLN A 28 -2.02 7.35 -14.73
CA GLN A 28 -1.11 8.43 -14.30
C GLN A 28 -0.07 7.93 -13.30
N SER A 29 -0.48 7.15 -12.30
CA SER A 29 0.45 6.56 -11.34
C SER A 29 1.47 5.64 -12.02
N CYS A 30 1.04 4.70 -12.89
CA CYS A 30 1.95 3.84 -13.65
C CYS A 30 3.02 4.65 -14.42
N LYS A 31 2.63 5.77 -15.05
CA LYS A 31 3.56 6.66 -15.76
C LYS A 31 4.62 7.26 -14.83
N LYS A 32 4.27 7.63 -13.59
CA LYS A 32 5.23 8.17 -12.60
C LYS A 32 6.26 7.13 -12.14
N PHE A 33 5.89 5.86 -12.11
CA PHE A 33 6.81 4.78 -11.78
C PHE A 33 7.81 4.51 -12.91
N GLY A 34 7.39 4.68 -14.17
CA GLY A 34 8.20 4.40 -15.36
C GLY A 34 8.27 2.90 -15.69
N THR A 35 7.54 2.05 -14.96
CA THR A 35 7.52 0.59 -15.13
C THR A 35 6.09 0.07 -15.05
N LYS A 36 5.82 -1.05 -15.72
CA LYS A 36 4.57 -1.82 -15.55
C LYS A 36 4.88 -3.01 -14.65
N GLY A 37 4.41 -3.03 -13.41
CA GLY A 37 4.50 -4.23 -12.56
C GLY A 37 4.92 -3.99 -11.11
N VAL A 38 5.67 -4.97 -10.58
CA VAL A 38 6.02 -5.09 -9.16
C VAL A 38 6.74 -3.84 -8.67
N THR A 39 6.40 -3.42 -7.46
CA THR A 39 6.99 -2.26 -6.82
C THR A 39 7.79 -2.67 -5.60
N THR A 40 8.93 -2.02 -5.41
CA THR A 40 9.75 -2.11 -4.19
C THR A 40 9.46 -0.92 -3.29
N THR A 41 9.74 -1.03 -1.98
CA THR A 41 9.65 0.11 -1.05
C THR A 41 10.41 1.32 -1.59
N LYS A 42 11.64 1.12 -2.11
CA LYS A 42 12.46 2.18 -2.72
C LYS A 42 11.74 2.87 -3.88
N SER A 43 11.08 2.12 -4.75
CA SER A 43 10.33 2.68 -5.88
C SER A 43 9.09 3.49 -5.43
N VAL A 44 8.36 2.99 -4.43
CA VAL A 44 7.18 3.65 -3.87
C VAL A 44 7.59 4.95 -3.19
N SER A 45 8.58 4.91 -2.29
CA SER A 45 9.10 6.09 -1.60
C SER A 45 9.63 7.13 -2.58
N ARG A 46 10.36 6.71 -3.63
CA ARG A 46 10.83 7.63 -4.68
C ARG A 46 9.67 8.35 -5.37
N VAL A 47 8.62 7.63 -5.74
CA VAL A 47 7.48 8.24 -6.46
C VAL A 47 6.69 9.16 -5.54
N LEU A 48 6.39 8.75 -4.31
CA LEU A 48 5.72 9.60 -3.32
C LEU A 48 6.51 10.89 -3.05
N LYS A 49 7.84 10.80 -2.88
CA LYS A 49 8.71 11.99 -2.74
C LYS A 49 8.63 12.91 -3.96
N LYS A 50 8.63 12.35 -5.18
CA LYS A 50 8.44 13.13 -6.43
C LYS A 50 7.06 13.79 -6.54
N LEU A 51 6.06 13.25 -5.86
CA LEU A 51 4.70 13.78 -5.79
C LEU A 51 4.52 14.80 -4.64
N GLY A 52 5.59 15.14 -3.92
CA GLY A 52 5.57 16.14 -2.86
C GLY A 52 5.38 15.60 -1.45
N TYR A 53 5.31 14.28 -1.25
CA TYR A 53 5.17 13.71 0.09
C TYR A 53 6.51 13.61 0.82
N GLN A 54 6.51 13.87 2.12
CA GLN A 54 7.58 13.40 3.00
C GLN A 54 7.34 11.93 3.31
N VAL A 55 8.36 11.09 3.22
CA VAL A 55 8.21 9.63 3.35
C VAL A 55 9.34 9.09 4.22
N ASN A 56 8.99 8.20 5.14
CA ASN A 56 9.95 7.51 5.99
C ASN A 56 11.03 6.81 5.14
N GLU A 57 12.27 6.84 5.60
CA GLU A 57 13.40 6.23 4.88
C GLU A 57 13.30 4.71 4.81
N ARG A 58 12.69 4.10 5.82
CA ARG A 58 12.50 2.67 5.98
C ARG A 58 11.07 2.36 6.38
N LEU A 59 10.69 1.09 6.24
CA LEU A 59 9.45 0.61 6.83
C LEU A 59 9.55 0.66 8.35
N VAL A 60 8.49 1.15 8.98
CA VAL A 60 8.36 1.22 10.43
C VAL A 60 7.60 -0.01 10.90
N SER A 61 8.11 -0.70 11.91
CA SER A 61 7.41 -1.82 12.52
C SER A 61 6.34 -1.32 13.47
N PHE A 62 5.25 -2.08 13.60
CA PHE A 62 4.17 -1.76 14.53
C PHE A 62 3.60 -3.05 15.14
N ARG A 63 2.95 -2.91 16.30
CA ARG A 63 2.34 -4.03 17.04
C ARG A 63 0.82 -3.91 17.21
N LYS A 64 0.29 -2.68 17.25
CA LYS A 64 -1.13 -2.39 17.46
C LYS A 64 -1.60 -1.37 16.44
N GLU A 65 -2.87 -1.46 16.03
CA GLU A 65 -3.48 -0.52 15.08
C GLU A 65 -3.35 0.93 15.55
N SER A 66 -3.53 1.18 16.85
CA SER A 66 -3.44 2.51 17.47
C SER A 66 -2.08 3.20 17.34
N SER A 67 -1.05 2.49 16.83
CA SER A 67 0.27 3.07 16.54
C SER A 67 0.45 3.46 15.06
N LEU A 68 -0.54 3.16 14.21
CA LEU A 68 -0.53 3.56 12.82
C LEU A 68 -0.92 5.05 12.69
N PRO A 69 -0.27 5.80 11.79
CA PRO A 69 -0.76 7.11 11.39
C PRO A 69 -2.13 6.99 10.71
N ASP A 70 -2.92 8.09 10.72
CA ASP A 70 -4.23 8.20 10.05
C ASP A 70 -4.22 7.65 8.62
N THR A 71 -3.12 7.90 7.89
CA THR A 71 -2.91 7.32 6.56
C THR A 71 -1.50 6.78 6.41
N CYS A 72 -1.38 5.52 6.01
CA CYS A 72 -0.08 4.91 5.69
C CYS A 72 -0.22 3.76 4.68
N MET A 73 0.90 3.30 4.11
CA MET A 73 0.90 2.08 3.30
C MET A 73 1.32 0.88 4.12
N LEU A 74 0.48 -0.14 4.19
CA LEU A 74 0.79 -1.40 4.86
C LEU A 74 1.44 -2.39 3.89
N ARG A 75 2.44 -3.12 4.38
CA ARG A 75 3.05 -4.25 3.64
C ARG A 75 2.55 -5.56 4.22
N LEU A 76 1.63 -6.20 3.51
CA LEU A 76 1.10 -7.51 3.87
C LEU A 76 2.09 -8.61 3.47
N ARG A 77 2.19 -9.63 4.31
CA ARG A 77 2.92 -10.87 4.04
C ARG A 77 1.94 -12.02 4.14
N PHE A 78 1.88 -12.83 3.11
CA PHE A 78 1.08 -14.06 3.08
C PHE A 78 1.95 -15.27 3.43
N PRO A 79 1.33 -16.42 3.75
CA PRO A 79 2.05 -17.68 3.80
C PRO A 79 2.76 -17.95 2.46
N LYS A 80 3.93 -18.58 2.50
CA LYS A 80 4.79 -18.76 1.31
C LYS A 80 4.11 -19.63 0.24
N GLU A 81 3.19 -20.47 0.67
CA GLU A 81 2.37 -21.39 -0.10
C GLU A 81 1.31 -20.64 -0.91
N VAL A 82 0.86 -19.48 -0.40
CA VAL A 82 -0.14 -18.64 -1.05
C VAL A 82 0.53 -17.60 -1.95
N GLN A 83 1.46 -16.83 -1.38
CA GLN A 83 2.14 -15.77 -2.11
C GLN A 83 3.51 -15.46 -1.51
N ARG A 84 4.58 -15.67 -2.29
CA ARG A 84 5.96 -15.38 -1.87
C ARG A 84 6.29 -13.89 -1.78
N THR A 85 5.57 -13.06 -2.53
CA THR A 85 5.81 -11.61 -2.59
C THR A 85 4.89 -10.85 -1.65
N GLY A 86 5.40 -9.79 -1.03
CA GLY A 86 4.57 -8.92 -0.21
C GLY A 86 3.53 -8.17 -1.06
N HIS A 87 2.41 -7.82 -0.44
CA HIS A 87 1.34 -7.05 -1.09
C HIS A 87 1.18 -5.69 -0.42
N TRP A 88 0.91 -4.66 -1.22
CA TRP A 88 0.70 -3.30 -0.74
C TRP A 88 -0.78 -2.99 -0.64
N VAL A 89 -1.19 -2.42 0.48
CA VAL A 89 -2.51 -1.82 0.69
C VAL A 89 -2.35 -0.45 1.34
N VAL A 90 -3.37 0.40 1.26
CA VAL A 90 -3.39 1.68 1.98
C VAL A 90 -4.29 1.53 3.19
N TYR A 91 -3.78 1.90 4.35
CA TYR A 91 -4.59 2.12 5.55
C TYR A 91 -5.00 3.59 5.60
N HIS A 92 -6.27 3.86 5.86
CA HIS A 92 -6.80 5.19 6.07
C HIS A 92 -7.94 5.14 7.09
N ASN A 93 -7.74 5.69 8.28
CA ASN A 93 -8.73 5.82 9.35
C ASN A 93 -9.50 4.51 9.65
N GLY A 94 -8.77 3.42 9.95
CA GLY A 94 -9.37 2.11 10.26
C GLY A 94 -9.79 1.27 9.04
N LEU A 95 -9.75 1.84 7.83
CA LEU A 95 -10.10 1.14 6.60
C LEU A 95 -8.86 0.77 5.77
N ILE A 96 -8.93 -0.40 5.14
CA ILE A 96 -7.95 -0.93 4.22
C ILE A 96 -8.46 -0.80 2.80
N TYR A 97 -7.73 -0.06 1.99
CA TYR A 97 -7.94 0.06 0.55
C TYR A 97 -6.98 -0.90 -0.16
N CYS A 98 -7.50 -2.06 -0.55
CA CYS A 98 -6.76 -3.09 -1.25
C CYS A 98 -7.04 -3.05 -2.76
N PRO A 99 -6.02 -2.83 -3.61
CA PRO A 99 -6.21 -2.81 -5.06
C PRO A 99 -6.82 -4.10 -5.63
N SER A 100 -6.65 -5.24 -4.95
CA SER A 100 -7.12 -6.55 -5.43
C SER A 100 -8.46 -6.96 -4.85
N LEU A 101 -8.72 -6.62 -3.58
CA LEU A 101 -9.84 -7.19 -2.81
C LEU A 101 -10.90 -6.15 -2.43
N GLY A 102 -10.70 -4.87 -2.77
CA GLY A 102 -11.65 -3.82 -2.43
C GLY A 102 -11.34 -3.14 -1.10
N ILE A 103 -12.39 -2.62 -0.46
CA ILE A 103 -12.31 -1.93 0.83
C ILE A 103 -12.82 -2.86 1.93
N TYR A 104 -12.09 -2.96 3.03
CA TYR A 104 -12.49 -3.69 4.24
C TYR A 104 -11.86 -3.05 5.47
N SER A 105 -12.32 -3.38 6.68
CA SER A 105 -11.77 -2.84 7.92
C SER A 105 -10.40 -3.42 8.27
N TYR A 106 -9.62 -2.71 9.09
CA TYR A 106 -8.39 -3.26 9.67
C TYR A 106 -8.69 -4.50 10.53
N THR A 107 -9.82 -4.54 11.24
CA THR A 107 -10.25 -5.71 12.01
C THR A 107 -10.39 -6.93 11.11
N GLU A 108 -11.08 -6.81 9.97
CA GLU A 108 -11.19 -7.88 8.97
C GLU A 108 -9.84 -8.31 8.38
N LEU A 109 -8.87 -7.39 8.25
CA LEU A 109 -7.51 -7.75 7.85
C LEU A 109 -6.82 -8.60 8.94
N SER A 110 -6.98 -8.18 10.20
CA SER A 110 -6.27 -8.74 11.35
C SER A 110 -6.74 -10.15 11.71
N THR A 111 -7.97 -10.50 11.37
CA THR A 111 -8.57 -11.82 11.59
C THR A 111 -8.36 -12.77 10.42
N ARG A 112 -7.81 -12.31 9.29
CA ARG A 112 -7.54 -13.19 8.14
C ARG A 112 -6.36 -14.11 8.42
N ASP A 113 -6.67 -15.40 8.43
CA ASP A 113 -5.69 -16.45 8.68
C ASP A 113 -4.47 -16.35 7.75
N GLY A 114 -3.29 -16.43 8.37
CA GLY A 114 -2.00 -16.43 7.68
C GLY A 114 -1.52 -15.07 7.17
N VAL A 115 -2.37 -14.03 7.14
CA VAL A 115 -1.95 -12.69 6.70
C VAL A 115 -1.24 -11.95 7.84
N LYS A 116 0.03 -11.62 7.63
CA LYS A 116 0.83 -10.84 8.59
C LYS A 116 1.03 -9.42 8.09
N CYS A 117 0.60 -8.45 8.88
CA CYS A 117 0.96 -7.05 8.70
C CYS A 117 1.72 -6.56 9.94
N THR A 118 3.00 -6.28 9.78
CA THR A 118 3.87 -5.90 10.91
C THR A 118 4.70 -4.65 10.62
N SER A 119 4.52 -4.06 9.44
CA SER A 119 5.28 -2.89 9.01
C SER A 119 4.50 -2.02 8.05
N TYR A 120 4.69 -0.70 8.18
CA TYR A 120 4.08 0.30 7.32
C TYR A 120 5.13 1.25 6.73
N LEU A 121 4.79 1.89 5.62
CA LEU A 121 5.49 3.05 5.08
C LEU A 121 4.66 4.29 5.44
N GLY A 122 5.18 5.10 6.35
CA GLY A 122 4.58 6.38 6.74
C GLY A 122 4.91 7.47 5.72
N PHE A 123 3.96 8.37 5.51
CA PHE A 123 4.13 9.56 4.69
C PHE A 123 3.23 10.69 5.16
N THR A 124 3.62 11.94 4.86
CA THR A 124 2.82 13.15 5.11
C THR A 124 2.85 14.03 3.86
N ALA A 125 1.76 14.75 3.60
CA ALA A 125 1.77 15.80 2.58
C ALA A 125 2.71 16.92 3.04
N LYS A 126 3.46 17.52 2.10
CA LYS A 126 4.19 18.76 2.36
C LYS A 126 3.25 19.94 2.41
#